data_AF-A0A4Y9XN52-F1
#
_entry.id   AF-A0A4Y9XN52-F1
#
_cell.length_a   1.000
_cell.length_b   1.000
_cell.length_c   1.000
_cell.angle_alpha   90.00
_cell.angle_beta   90.00
_cell.angle_gamma   90.00
#
_symmetry.space_group_name_H-M   'P 1'
#
loop_
_entity.id
_entity.type
_entity.pdbx_description
1 polymer ?
#
loop_
_entity_poly.entity_id
_entity_poly.type
_entity_poly.pdbx_seq_one_letter_code
_entity_poly.pdbx_strand_id
1 'polypeptide(L)'
;MLLKTGINALAVEQYAKAQQASYGRACMLYARSVELLDLIEVYPRIADIGFMVKGSVTFKEGKEVPARGWSFVRDAIAGNTFFEFSFSIRQKHLEVALTEAIQSMNPTAFRAPAKLIDYTIDSTAAYPVLATIQEGQKT
;
A
#
# COMPACT_ATOMS: atom_id res chain seq x y z
N MET A 1 3.87 -6.75 7.59
CA MET A 1 5.26 -7.01 8.06
C MET A 1 5.30 -7.26 9.56
N LEU A 2 4.93 -6.31 10.43
CA LEU A 2 4.99 -6.48 11.90
C LEU A 2 4.29 -7.76 12.41
N LEU A 3 3.10 -8.08 11.87
CA LEU A 3 2.38 -9.30 12.25
C LEU A 3 3.15 -10.58 11.90
N LYS A 4 3.90 -10.61 10.79
CA LYS A 4 4.71 -11.77 10.39
C LYS A 4 5.91 -12.00 11.31
N THR A 5 6.34 -10.99 12.08
CA THR A 5 7.45 -11.09 13.03
C THR A 5 6.99 -11.37 14.46
N GLY A 6 5.70 -11.66 14.69
CA GLY A 6 5.15 -11.93 16.02
C GLY A 6 4.94 -10.70 16.91
N ILE A 7 5.07 -9.49 16.36
CA ILE A 7 4.82 -8.25 17.11
C ILE A 7 3.31 -8.03 17.21
N ASN A 8 2.82 -7.77 18.42
CA ASN A 8 1.45 -7.31 18.62
C ASN A 8 1.31 -5.87 18.10
N ALA A 9 0.48 -5.69 17.07
CA ALA A 9 0.33 -4.42 16.38
C ALA A 9 -1.15 -4.11 16.16
N LEU A 10 -1.48 -2.82 16.30
CA LEU A 10 -2.78 -2.27 15.96
C LEU A 10 -2.56 -1.08 15.02
N ALA A 11 -3.10 -1.16 13.81
CA ALA A 11 -3.23 -0.04 12.90
C ALA A 11 -4.63 0.58 13.04
N VAL A 12 -4.69 1.90 13.18
CA VAL A 12 -5.95 2.67 13.24
C VAL A 12 -6.06 3.58 12.02
N GLU A 13 -7.26 3.71 11.47
CA GLU A 13 -7.57 4.60 10.35
C GLU A 13 -8.80 5.44 10.71
N GLN A 14 -8.68 6.77 10.62
CA GLN A 14 -9.72 7.71 11.05
C GLN A 14 -11.02 7.52 10.26
N TYR A 15 -10.93 7.18 8.98
CA TYR A 15 -12.08 7.21 8.07
C TYR A 15 -12.66 5.83 7.77
N ALA A 16 -13.96 5.78 7.52
CA ALA A 16 -14.61 4.58 7.03
C ALA A 16 -14.12 4.25 5.60
N LYS A 17 -13.43 3.11 5.46
CA LYS A 17 -12.89 2.69 4.16
C LYS A 17 -13.97 2.45 3.10
N ALA A 18 -15.21 2.12 3.49
CA ALA A 18 -16.31 1.87 2.54
C ALA A 18 -16.59 3.05 1.60
N GLN A 19 -16.49 4.30 2.08
CA GLN A 19 -16.70 5.50 1.26
C GLN A 19 -15.39 6.01 0.63
N GLN A 20 -14.27 5.96 1.35
CA GLN A 20 -13.00 6.54 0.89
C GLN A 20 -12.25 5.65 -0.12
N ALA A 21 -12.36 4.32 0.00
CA ALA A 21 -11.62 3.40 -0.87
C ALA A 21 -12.04 3.50 -2.35
N SER A 22 -13.19 4.08 -2.65
CA SER A 22 -13.64 4.32 -4.03
C SER A 22 -12.84 5.41 -4.76
N TYR A 23 -12.09 6.26 -4.06
CA TYR A 23 -11.42 7.45 -4.61
C TYR A 23 -9.90 7.47 -4.39
N GLY A 24 -9.27 6.31 -4.17
CA GLY A 24 -7.82 6.21 -4.11
C GLY A 24 -7.16 6.84 -5.34
N ARG A 25 -6.16 7.69 -5.13
CA ARG A 25 -5.52 8.49 -6.20
C ARG A 25 -4.30 7.80 -6.80
N ALA A 26 -3.71 6.85 -6.08
CA ALA A 26 -2.55 6.10 -6.56
C ALA A 26 -3.00 4.95 -7.47
N CYS A 27 -2.18 4.66 -8.49
CA CYS A 27 -2.46 3.55 -9.41
C CYS A 27 -1.22 2.80 -9.91
N MET A 28 -0.01 3.13 -9.45
CA MET A 28 1.23 2.56 -9.97
C MET A 28 2.12 2.06 -8.83
N LEU A 29 2.62 0.83 -8.99
CA LEU A 29 3.63 0.21 -8.15
C LEU A 29 4.89 0.02 -9.00
N TYR A 30 6.02 0.56 -8.55
CA TYR A 30 7.31 0.30 -9.19
C TYR A 30 7.78 -1.13 -8.91
N ALA A 31 8.65 -1.66 -9.75
CA ALA A 31 9.14 -3.04 -9.66
C ALA A 31 9.56 -3.45 -8.23
N ARG A 32 10.35 -2.62 -7.54
CA ARG A 32 10.78 -2.88 -6.16
C ARG A 32 9.63 -2.91 -5.14
N SER A 33 8.57 -2.13 -5.38
CA SER A 33 7.33 -2.20 -4.57
C SER A 33 6.59 -3.51 -4.81
N VAL A 34 6.57 -4.01 -6.05
CA VAL A 34 5.97 -5.32 -6.37
C VAL A 34 6.75 -6.45 -5.71
N GLU A 35 8.09 -6.41 -5.76
CA GLU A 35 8.96 -7.36 -5.04
C GLU A 35 8.70 -7.37 -3.54
N LEU A 36 8.53 -6.18 -2.94
CA LEU A 36 8.21 -6.08 -1.52
C LEU A 36 6.85 -6.68 -1.18
N LEU A 37 5.85 -6.45 -2.04
CA LEU A 37 4.52 -7.01 -1.88
C LEU A 37 4.50 -8.53 -2.08
N ASP A 38 5.36 -9.06 -2.96
CA ASP A 38 5.56 -10.48 -3.16
C ASP A 38 6.19 -11.14 -1.92
N LEU A 39 7.22 -10.52 -1.34
CA LEU A 39 7.85 -10.96 -0.08
C LEU A 39 6.85 -11.13 1.07
N ILE A 40 5.80 -10.31 1.10
CA ILE A 40 4.77 -10.37 2.14
C ILE A 40 3.48 -11.08 1.69
N GLU A 41 3.51 -11.80 0.55
CA GLU A 41 2.41 -12.60 0.00
C GLU A 41 1.14 -11.78 -0.31
N VAL A 42 1.32 -10.51 -0.68
CA VAL A 42 0.24 -9.61 -1.12
C VAL A 42 0.18 -9.53 -2.63
N TYR A 43 1.32 -9.54 -3.34
CA TYR A 43 1.32 -9.50 -4.80
C TYR A 43 0.50 -10.63 -5.45
N PRO A 44 0.60 -11.90 -5.03
CA PRO A 44 -0.21 -12.98 -5.60
C PRO A 44 -1.73 -12.76 -5.48
N ARG A 45 -2.19 -11.95 -4.51
CA ARG A 45 -3.62 -11.64 -4.30
C ARG A 45 -4.17 -10.61 -5.29
N ILE A 46 -3.29 -9.89 -5.99
CA ILE A 46 -3.65 -8.81 -6.90
C ILE A 46 -3.11 -9.01 -8.32
N ALA A 47 -2.30 -10.05 -8.55
CA ALA A 47 -1.55 -10.26 -9.79
C ALA A 47 -2.43 -10.42 -11.03
N ASP A 48 -3.64 -10.95 -10.87
CA ASP A 48 -4.63 -11.23 -11.91
C ASP A 48 -5.53 -10.03 -12.25
N ILE A 49 -5.61 -9.02 -11.38
CA ILE A 49 -6.51 -7.87 -11.53
C ILE A 49 -5.80 -6.55 -11.88
N GLY A 50 -4.47 -6.54 -11.95
CA GLY A 50 -3.69 -5.38 -12.37
C GLY A 50 -3.09 -5.52 -13.77
N PHE A 51 -2.44 -4.44 -14.23
CA PHE A 51 -1.81 -4.35 -15.55
C PHE A 51 -0.30 -4.24 -15.41
N MET A 52 0.44 -5.11 -16.10
CA MET A 52 1.89 -5.00 -16.21
C MET A 52 2.27 -3.92 -17.22
N VAL A 53 3.03 -2.92 -16.78
CA VAL A 53 3.51 -1.80 -17.58
C VAL A 53 5.00 -2.00 -17.83
N LYS A 54 5.34 -2.41 -19.05
CA LYS A 54 6.74 -2.62 -19.50
C LYS A 54 7.36 -1.41 -20.20
N GLY A 55 6.56 -0.40 -20.51
CA GLY A 55 7.02 0.79 -21.19
C GLY A 55 5.90 1.80 -21.41
N SER A 56 6.27 2.94 -22.00
CA SER A 56 5.34 3.98 -22.43
C SER A 56 5.84 4.62 -23.72
N VAL A 57 4.90 5.10 -24.55
CA VAL A 57 5.21 5.94 -25.70
C VAL A 57 4.73 7.35 -25.40
N THR A 58 5.58 8.35 -25.64
CA THR A 58 5.22 9.76 -25.47
C THR A 58 4.97 10.40 -26.82
N PHE A 59 3.84 11.09 -26.98
CA PHE A 59 3.53 11.86 -28.19
C PHE A 59 3.55 13.36 -27.90
N LYS A 60 4.03 14.14 -28.87
CA LYS A 60 3.91 15.60 -28.90
C LYS A 60 3.59 16.03 -30.33
N GLU A 61 2.57 16.85 -30.51
CA GLU A 61 2.16 17.36 -31.84
C GLU A 61 1.92 16.23 -32.87
N GLY A 62 1.34 15.12 -32.42
CA GLY A 62 1.05 13.95 -33.27
C GLY A 62 2.28 13.10 -33.63
N LYS A 63 3.47 13.39 -33.11
CA LYS A 63 4.70 12.63 -33.35
C LYS A 63 5.21 11.99 -32.07
N GLU A 64 5.75 10.78 -32.19
CA GLU A 64 6.46 10.14 -31.08
C GLU A 64 7.70 10.96 -30.68
N VAL A 65 7.87 11.15 -29.38
CA VAL A 65 9.05 11.79 -28.79
C VAL A 65 9.81 10.72 -27.99
N PRO A 66 10.96 10.25 -28.49
CA PRO A 66 11.72 9.21 -27.81
C PRO A 66 12.31 9.71 -26.49
N ALA A 67 12.67 8.77 -25.63
CA ALA A 67 13.35 9.00 -24.35
C ALA A 67 12.65 9.97 -23.38
N ARG A 68 11.35 10.21 -23.56
CA ARG A 68 10.53 11.07 -22.69
C ARG A 68 9.48 10.25 -21.94
N GLY A 69 9.08 10.71 -20.76
CA GLY A 69 8.08 10.03 -19.93
C GLY A 69 8.72 8.91 -19.09
N TRP A 70 8.25 7.67 -19.23
CA TRP A 70 8.69 6.54 -18.41
C TRP A 70 9.97 5.85 -18.88
N SER A 71 10.72 6.44 -19.81
CA SER A 71 12.01 5.91 -20.26
C SER A 71 12.98 5.66 -19.09
N PHE A 72 13.08 6.61 -18.16
CA PHE A 72 13.94 6.48 -16.98
C PHE A 72 13.52 5.32 -16.06
N VAL A 73 12.22 5.02 -15.97
CA VAL A 73 11.73 3.90 -15.15
C VAL A 73 12.15 2.59 -15.78
N ARG A 74 12.02 2.45 -17.10
CA ARG A 74 12.49 1.26 -17.83
C ARG A 74 13.99 1.06 -17.63
N ASP A 75 14.78 2.13 -17.73
CA ASP A 75 16.23 2.03 -17.57
C ASP A 75 16.62 1.70 -16.12
N ALA A 76 15.86 2.21 -15.14
CA ALA A 76 16.06 1.89 -13.73
C ALA A 76 15.74 0.43 -13.38
N ILE A 77 14.75 -0.20 -14.02
CA ILE A 77 14.38 -1.61 -13.75
C ILE A 77 15.25 -2.63 -14.50
N ALA A 78 15.75 -2.28 -15.69
CA ALA A 78 16.46 -3.20 -16.57
C ALA A 78 17.71 -3.80 -15.90
N GLY A 79 17.65 -5.09 -15.55
CA GLY A 79 18.73 -5.82 -14.88
C GLY A 79 18.95 -5.46 -13.40
N ASN A 80 18.15 -4.55 -12.82
CA ASN A 80 18.30 -4.10 -11.43
C ASN A 80 17.18 -4.61 -10.50
N THR A 81 16.08 -5.11 -11.07
CA THR A 81 14.94 -5.67 -10.34
C THR A 81 14.59 -7.06 -10.88
N PHE A 82 14.04 -7.92 -10.02
CA PHE A 82 13.51 -9.23 -10.39
C PHE A 82 12.29 -9.10 -11.32
N PHE A 83 11.38 -8.18 -10.99
CA PHE A 83 10.28 -7.85 -11.89
C PHE A 83 10.73 -6.80 -12.91
N GLU A 84 10.62 -7.13 -14.20
CA GLU A 84 10.94 -6.22 -15.31
C GLU A 84 9.73 -5.38 -15.76
N PHE A 85 8.84 -5.05 -14.82
CA PHE A 85 7.65 -4.24 -15.08
C PHE A 85 7.29 -3.37 -13.87
N SER A 86 6.62 -2.26 -14.14
CA SER A 86 5.78 -1.60 -13.14
C SER A 86 4.39 -2.22 -13.17
N PHE A 87 3.66 -2.19 -12.06
CA PHE A 87 2.34 -2.80 -11.95
C PHE A 87 1.29 -1.73 -11.69
N SER A 88 0.35 -1.57 -12.61
CA SER A 88 -0.75 -0.63 -12.47
C SER A 88 -1.97 -1.33 -11.88
N ILE A 89 -2.49 -0.80 -10.78
CA ILE A 89 -3.70 -1.27 -10.14
C ILE A 89 -4.34 -0.13 -9.37
N ARG A 90 -5.68 -0.04 -9.34
CA ARG A 90 -6.33 0.97 -8.49
C ARG A 90 -5.95 0.74 -7.03
N GLN A 91 -5.56 1.80 -6.33
CA GLN A 91 -5.18 1.78 -4.91
C GLN A 91 -6.17 0.99 -4.04
N LYS A 92 -7.49 1.09 -4.32
CA LYS A 92 -8.54 0.31 -3.65
C LYS A 92 -8.22 -1.18 -3.54
N HIS A 93 -7.83 -1.80 -4.65
CA HIS A 93 -7.64 -3.25 -4.70
C HIS A 93 -6.42 -3.69 -3.90
N LEU A 94 -5.35 -2.88 -3.92
CA LEU A 94 -4.19 -3.12 -3.07
C LEU A 94 -4.54 -2.97 -1.58
N GLU A 95 -5.31 -1.95 -1.21
CA GLU A 95 -5.76 -1.75 0.18
C GLU A 95 -6.66 -2.90 0.67
N VAL A 96 -7.55 -3.42 -0.18
CA VAL A 96 -8.37 -4.60 0.11
C VAL A 96 -7.48 -5.82 0.34
N ALA A 97 -6.58 -6.13 -0.58
CA ALA A 97 -5.67 -7.27 -0.45
C ALA A 97 -4.78 -7.19 0.82
N LEU A 98 -4.31 -5.99 1.17
CA LEU A 98 -3.57 -5.76 2.41
C LEU A 98 -4.45 -5.98 3.65
N THR A 99 -5.68 -5.49 3.62
CA THR A 99 -6.63 -5.63 4.73
C THR A 99 -6.97 -7.10 4.96
N GLU A 100 -7.27 -7.83 3.89
CA GLU A 100 -7.54 -9.28 3.95
C GLU A 100 -6.32 -10.05 4.46
N ALA A 101 -5.11 -9.71 3.99
CA ALA A 101 -3.88 -10.32 4.49
C ALA A 101 -3.68 -10.06 5.99
N ILE A 102 -3.90 -8.82 6.45
CA ILE A 102 -3.82 -8.45 7.87
C ILE A 102 -4.85 -9.22 8.70
N GLN A 103 -6.12 -9.22 8.28
CA GLN A 103 -7.21 -9.89 8.98
C GLN A 103 -7.02 -11.41 9.06
N SER A 104 -6.45 -12.02 8.02
CA SER A 104 -6.12 -13.46 8.01
C SER A 104 -5.06 -13.84 9.05
N MET A 105 -4.18 -12.90 9.43
CA MET A 105 -3.17 -13.11 10.47
C MET A 105 -3.67 -12.72 11.86
N ASN A 106 -4.34 -11.56 11.97
CA ASN A 106 -4.94 -11.09 13.21
C ASN A 106 -6.16 -10.19 12.89
N PRO A 107 -7.39 -10.69 13.13
CA PRO A 107 -8.62 -9.93 12.88
C PRO A 107 -8.74 -8.62 13.66
N THR A 108 -7.98 -8.47 14.74
CA THR A 108 -8.03 -7.28 15.62
C THR A 108 -6.93 -6.26 15.35
N ALA A 109 -5.98 -6.56 14.45
CA ALA A 109 -4.81 -5.72 14.17
C ALA A 109 -5.09 -4.50 13.30
N PHE A 110 -6.32 -4.33 12.81
CA PHE A 110 -6.74 -3.16 12.04
C PHE A 110 -8.12 -2.68 12.50
N ARG A 111 -8.24 -1.36 12.74
CA ARG A 111 -9.50 -0.70 13.12
C ARG A 111 -9.76 0.53 12.28
N ALA A 112 -10.98 0.59 11.75
CA ALA A 112 -11.52 1.76 11.07
C ALA A 112 -13.06 1.76 11.21
N PRO A 113 -13.70 2.93 11.38
CA PRO A 113 -13.11 4.24 11.65
C PRO A 113 -12.62 4.36 13.12
N ALA A 114 -11.38 4.80 13.32
CA ALA A 114 -10.77 5.03 14.63
C ALA A 114 -9.67 6.10 14.52
N LYS A 115 -9.73 7.14 15.36
CA LYS A 115 -8.84 8.30 15.31
C LYS A 115 -7.94 8.37 16.54
N LEU A 116 -6.63 8.50 16.36
CA LEU A 116 -5.73 8.94 17.42
C LEU A 116 -6.02 10.40 17.76
N ILE A 117 -6.48 10.68 18.99
CA ILE A 117 -6.85 12.02 19.43
C ILE A 117 -5.84 12.64 20.39
N ASP A 118 -5.08 11.81 21.11
CA ASP A 118 -4.08 12.29 22.07
C ASP A 118 -3.03 11.20 22.34
N TYR A 119 -1.88 11.61 22.87
CA TYR A 119 -0.90 10.70 23.45
C TYR A 119 -0.13 11.37 24.60
N THR A 120 0.25 10.57 25.60
CA THR A 120 1.14 11.00 26.68
C THR A 120 2.37 10.10 26.75
N ILE A 121 3.48 10.67 27.22
CA ILE A 121 4.74 9.95 27.39
C ILE A 121 5.08 9.91 28.88
N ASP A 122 5.21 8.70 29.42
CA ASP A 122 5.73 8.44 30.76
C ASP A 122 6.94 7.52 30.65
N SER A 123 8.14 8.11 30.74
CA SER A 123 9.41 7.37 30.66
C SER A 123 9.63 6.37 31.80
N THR A 124 8.79 6.39 32.83
CA THR A 124 8.87 5.47 33.97
C THR A 124 8.00 4.23 33.78
N ALA A 125 7.04 4.25 32.85
CA ALA A 125 6.16 3.14 32.56
C ALA A 125 6.83 2.07 31.69
N ALA A 126 6.41 0.81 31.84
CA ALA A 126 6.87 -0.31 31.00
C ALA A 126 6.50 -0.13 29.51
N TYR A 127 5.38 0.54 29.24
CA TYR A 127 4.98 1.00 27.91
C TYR A 127 4.93 2.54 27.93
N PRO A 128 6.00 3.23 27.49
CA PRO A 128 6.15 4.66 27.75
C PRO A 128 5.16 5.57 27.04
N VAL A 129 4.43 5.06 26.05
CA VAL A 129 3.48 5.85 25.24
C VAL A 129 2.07 5.35 25.50
N LEU A 130 1.23 6.20 26.08
CA LEU A 130 -0.19 5.97 26.21
C LEU A 130 -0.92 6.74 25.10
N ALA A 131 -1.59 6.02 24.20
CA ALA A 131 -2.34 6.60 23.09
C ALA A 131 -3.85 6.57 23.38
N THR A 132 -4.53 7.70 23.18
CA THR A 132 -5.98 7.81 23.31
C THR A 132 -6.63 7.73 21.94
N ILE A 133 -7.45 6.70 21.72
CA ILE A 133 -8.17 6.46 20.46
C ILE A 133 -9.65 6.78 20.63
N GLN A 134 -10.18 7.61 19.75
CA GLN A 134 -11.62 7.83 19.60
C GLN A 134 -12.15 6.88 18.51
N GLU A 135 -13.04 5.96 18.90
CA GLU A 135 -13.73 5.08 17.96
C GLU A 135 -14.78 5.90 17.17
N GLY A 136 -14.82 5.73 15.85
CA GLY A 136 -15.82 6.34 14.99
C GLY A 136 -17.12 5.53 14.96
N GLN A 137 -18.23 6.16 14.59
CA GLN A 137 -19.48 5.43 14.37
C GLN A 137 -19.34 4.50 13.15
N LYS A 138 -19.65 3.21 13.34
CA LYS A 138 -19.80 2.26 12.24
C LYS A 138 -21.08 2.61 11.49
N THR A 139 -20.96 3.27 10.34
CA THR A 139 -22.07 3.48 9.41
C THR A 139 -22.35 2.24 8.58
#